data_AF-A0A815VI16-F1
#
_entry.id   AF-A0A815VI16-F1
#
_cell.length_a   1.000
_cell.length_b   1.000
_cell.length_c   1.000
_cell.angle_alpha   90.00
_cell.angle_beta   90.00
_cell.angle_gamma   90.00
#
_symmetry.space_group_name_H-M   'P 1'
#
loop_
_entity.id
_entity.type
_entity.pdbx_description
1 polymer ?
#
loop_
_entity_poly.entity_id
_entity_poly.type
_entity_poly.pdbx_seq_one_letter_code
_entity_poly.pdbx_strand_id
1 'polypeptide(L)'
;SNSIEDGDKIVQCLNTNEKLQFVRQMTETTNNLYYFDLQRQLWQDYFDLGIKENKWAPRVSKSFIKQNHTCHIYGFPKHIVEQRLQTITQQFQRTINEL
;
A
#
# COMPACT_ATOMS: atom_id res chain seq x y z
N SER A 1 52.10 16.36 -6.87
CA SER A 1 51.17 15.67 -7.78
C SER A 1 50.27 14.79 -6.92
N ASN A 2 49.17 15.33 -6.39
CA ASN A 2 48.21 14.63 -5.51
C ASN A 2 46.74 14.99 -5.82
N SER A 3 46.48 15.73 -6.91
CA SER A 3 45.14 16.26 -7.21
C SER A 3 44.26 15.32 -8.04
N ILE A 4 44.82 14.21 -8.53
CA ILE A 4 44.10 13.28 -9.44
C ILE A 4 43.46 12.12 -8.66
N GLU A 5 44.08 11.64 -7.57
CA GLU A 5 43.51 10.56 -6.73
C GLU A 5 42.30 11.00 -5.89
N ASP A 6 42.20 12.29 -5.59
CA ASP A 6 41.12 12.84 -4.75
C ASP A 6 39.81 13.02 -5.55
N GLY A 7 39.91 13.33 -6.85
CA GLY A 7 38.77 13.44 -7.76
C GLY A 7 38.04 12.10 -7.97
N ASP A 8 38.79 10.99 -8.10
CA ASP A 8 38.21 9.66 -8.29
C ASP A 8 37.45 9.15 -7.04
N LYS A 9 37.93 9.48 -5.84
CA LYS A 9 37.22 9.16 -4.59
C LYS A 9 35.97 10.00 -4.39
N ILE A 10 35.99 11.28 -4.76
CA ILE A 10 34.82 12.16 -4.72
C ILE A 10 33.76 11.70 -5.74
N VAL A 11 34.17 11.33 -6.96
CA VAL A 11 33.27 10.78 -7.98
C VAL A 11 32.68 9.44 -7.55
N GLN A 12 33.45 8.56 -6.89
CA GLN A 12 32.93 7.32 -6.28
C GLN A 12 31.96 7.57 -5.12
N CYS A 13 32.24 8.53 -4.24
CA CYS A 13 31.36 8.88 -3.12
C CYS A 13 30.04 9.52 -3.59
N LEU A 14 30.09 10.38 -4.62
CA LEU A 14 28.90 10.94 -5.28
C LEU A 14 28.07 9.83 -5.94
N ASN A 15 28.72 8.90 -6.64
CA ASN A 15 28.07 7.71 -7.21
C ASN A 15 27.40 6.82 -6.15
N THR A 16 27.95 6.76 -4.93
CA THR A 16 27.43 5.88 -3.87
C THR A 16 26.18 6.47 -3.23
N ASN A 17 26.16 7.78 -2.98
CA ASN A 17 24.99 8.43 -2.37
C ASN A 17 23.78 8.46 -3.31
N GLU A 18 23.98 8.76 -4.60
CA GLU A 18 22.89 8.72 -5.59
C GLU A 18 22.34 7.30 -5.77
N LYS A 19 23.21 6.28 -5.79
CA LYS A 19 22.79 4.87 -5.83
C LYS A 19 22.01 4.48 -4.58
N LEU A 20 22.47 4.90 -3.40
CA LEU A 20 21.76 4.64 -2.14
C LEU A 20 20.40 5.36 -2.10
N GLN A 21 20.32 6.60 -2.59
CA GLN A 21 19.06 7.34 -2.71
C GLN A 21 18.10 6.65 -3.68
N PHE A 22 18.60 6.22 -4.84
CA PHE A 22 17.81 5.47 -5.82
C PHE A 22 17.27 4.15 -5.23
N VAL A 23 18.12 3.37 -4.54
CA VAL A 23 17.68 2.12 -3.89
C VAL A 23 16.63 2.40 -2.81
N ARG A 24 16.78 3.47 -2.02
CA ARG A 24 15.78 3.88 -1.02
C ARG A 24 14.45 4.23 -1.67
N GLN A 25 14.46 5.05 -2.72
CA GLN A 25 13.26 5.41 -3.48
C GLN A 25 12.58 4.18 -4.07
N MET A 26 13.34 3.30 -4.73
CA MET A 26 12.81 2.04 -5.26
C MET A 26 12.21 1.14 -4.18
N THR A 27 12.86 1.05 -3.01
CA THR A 27 12.36 0.26 -1.88
C THR A 27 11.07 0.85 -1.32
N GLU A 28 11.01 2.17 -1.14
CA GLU A 28 9.82 2.87 -0.66
C GLU A 28 8.64 2.71 -1.62
N THR A 29 8.87 2.93 -2.92
CA THR A 29 7.84 2.75 -3.95
C THR A 29 7.34 1.31 -4.02
N THR A 30 8.25 0.33 -3.96
CA THR A 30 7.89 -1.09 -3.93
C THR A 30 7.04 -1.41 -2.69
N ASN A 31 7.45 -0.95 -1.51
CA ASN A 31 6.69 -1.15 -0.27
C ASN A 31 5.30 -0.50 -0.34
N ASN A 32 5.21 0.71 -0.91
CA ASN A 32 3.94 1.40 -1.09
C ASN A 32 3.00 0.63 -2.03
N LEU A 33 3.51 0.07 -3.13
CA LEU A 33 2.72 -0.77 -4.02
C LEU A 33 2.15 -2.01 -3.32
N TYR A 34 3.00 -2.74 -2.59
CA TYR A 34 2.54 -3.91 -1.81
C TYR A 34 1.53 -3.53 -0.75
N TYR A 35 1.76 -2.41 -0.05
CA TYR A 35 0.84 -1.92 0.96
C TYR A 35 -0.53 -1.56 0.38
N PHE A 36 -0.57 -0.81 -0.72
CA PHE A 36 -1.83 -0.44 -1.37
C PHE A 36 -2.55 -1.65 -1.98
N ASP A 37 -1.83 -2.61 -2.56
CA ASP A 37 -2.45 -3.85 -3.04
C ASP A 37 -3.07 -4.65 -1.89
N LEU A 38 -2.35 -4.80 -0.77
CA LEU A 38 -2.88 -5.47 0.41
C LEU A 38 -4.14 -4.77 0.95
N GLN A 39 -4.12 -3.43 1.01
CA GLN A 39 -5.31 -2.67 1.40
C GLN A 39 -6.47 -2.90 0.42
N ARG A 40 -6.21 -2.87 -0.88
CA ARG A 40 -7.22 -3.11 -1.91
C ARG A 40 -7.88 -4.47 -1.74
N GLN A 41 -7.08 -5.53 -1.56
CA GLN A 41 -7.57 -6.89 -1.34
C GLN A 41 -8.46 -6.96 -0.09
N LEU A 42 -8.00 -6.38 1.03
CA LEU A 42 -8.77 -6.36 2.27
C LEU A 42 -10.14 -5.65 2.10
N TRP A 43 -10.16 -4.50 1.42
CA TRP A 43 -11.41 -3.79 1.18
C TRP A 43 -12.31 -4.48 0.16
N GLN A 44 -11.73 -5.22 -0.78
CA GLN A 44 -12.47 -6.06 -1.70
C GLN A 44 -13.14 -7.21 -0.97
N ASP A 45 -12.45 -7.87 -0.03
CA ASP A 45 -13.04 -8.93 0.80
C ASP A 45 -14.24 -8.41 1.60
N TYR A 46 -14.15 -7.20 2.15
CA TYR A 46 -15.30 -6.57 2.83
C TYR A 46 -16.45 -6.26 1.88
N PHE A 47 -16.15 -5.83 0.65
CA PHE A 47 -17.16 -5.59 -0.36
C PHE A 47 -17.88 -6.87 -0.75
N ASP A 48 -17.11 -7.92 -1.05
CA ASP A 48 -17.63 -9.23 -1.45
C ASP A 48 -18.46 -9.88 -0.33
N LEU A 49 -18.00 -9.74 0.91
CA LEU A 49 -18.76 -10.18 2.08
C LEU A 49 -20.08 -9.41 2.23
N GLY A 50 -20.06 -8.08 2.06
CA GLY A 50 -21.24 -7.24 2.13
C GLY A 50 -22.27 -7.57 1.04
N ILE A 51 -21.82 -7.91 -0.17
CA ILE A 51 -22.66 -8.40 -1.27
C ILE A 51 -23.22 -9.79 -0.95
N LYS A 52 -22.37 -10.74 -0.59
CA LYS A 52 -22.74 -12.14 -0.32
C LYS A 52 -23.76 -12.26 0.81
N GLU A 53 -23.58 -11.50 1.88
CA GLU A 53 -24.41 -11.57 3.09
C GLU A 53 -25.55 -10.55 3.10
N ASN A 54 -25.59 -9.66 2.10
CA ASN A 54 -26.47 -8.49 2.03
C ASN A 54 -26.45 -7.66 3.34
N LYS A 55 -25.26 -7.49 3.93
CA LYS A 55 -25.05 -6.85 5.24
C LYS A 55 -24.03 -5.73 5.15
N TRP A 56 -24.52 -4.50 5.26
CA TRP A 56 -23.72 -3.27 5.28
C TRP A 56 -23.93 -2.53 6.61
N ALA A 57 -23.80 -3.26 7.71
CA ALA A 57 -24.06 -2.72 9.04
C ALA A 57 -22.78 -2.16 9.66
N PRO A 58 -22.84 -1.02 10.38
CA PRO A 58 -21.69 -0.48 11.12
C PRO A 58 -21.22 -1.40 12.26
N ARG A 59 -22.02 -2.42 12.63
CA ARG A 59 -21.68 -3.42 13.65
C ARG A 59 -22.12 -4.80 13.19
N VAL A 60 -21.22 -5.76 13.34
CA VAL A 60 -21.46 -7.18 13.03
C VAL A 60 -21.38 -8.01 14.32
N SER A 61 -22.11 -9.13 14.37
CA SER A 61 -22.10 -10.00 15.55
C SER A 61 -20.79 -10.76 15.67
N LYS A 62 -20.38 -11.10 16.91
CA LYS A 62 -19.18 -11.95 17.14
C LYS A 62 -19.25 -13.28 16.40
N SER A 63 -20.46 -13.86 16.28
CA SER A 63 -20.68 -15.09 15.52
C SER A 63 -20.39 -14.91 14.04
N PHE A 64 -20.85 -13.82 13.44
CA PHE A 64 -20.61 -13.48 12.04
C PHE A 64 -19.13 -13.29 11.74
N ILE A 65 -18.42 -12.58 12.63
CA ILE A 65 -16.97 -12.36 12.54
C ILE A 65 -16.24 -13.71 12.54
N LYS A 66 -16.60 -14.60 13.46
CA LYS A 66 -15.99 -15.94 13.57
C LYS A 66 -16.25 -16.79 12.32
N GLN A 67 -17.46 -16.74 11.77
CA GLN A 67 -17.85 -17.50 10.57
C GLN A 67 -17.13 -17.03 9.31
N ASN A 68 -16.85 -15.73 9.20
CA ASN A 68 -16.27 -15.12 8.02
C ASN A 68 -14.78 -14.76 8.21
N HIS A 69 -14.17 -15.23 9.30
CA HIS A 69 -12.76 -15.00 9.63
C HIS A 69 -12.30 -13.54 9.54
N THR A 70 -13.21 -12.59 9.82
CA THR A 70 -12.87 -11.16 9.85
C THR A 70 -12.34 -10.78 11.23
N CYS A 71 -11.61 -9.68 11.33
CA CYS A 71 -10.98 -9.23 12.57
C CYS A 71 -11.74 -8.09 13.29
N HIS A 72 -12.81 -7.55 12.69
CA HIS A 72 -13.49 -6.34 13.19
C HIS A 72 -14.94 -6.57 13.63
N ILE A 73 -15.27 -6.03 14.82
CA ILE A 73 -16.64 -5.99 15.37
C ILE A 73 -17.51 -4.94 14.65
N TYR A 74 -16.87 -3.94 14.06
CA TYR A 74 -17.54 -2.93 13.27
C TYR A 74 -17.50 -3.37 11.81
N GLY A 75 -18.68 -3.51 11.19
CA GLY A 75 -18.76 -3.61 9.74
C GLY A 75 -18.71 -2.20 9.15
N PHE A 76 -18.56 -2.11 7.83
CA PHE A 76 -18.49 -0.83 7.13
C PHE A 76 -19.76 -0.61 6.31
N PRO A 77 -20.34 0.60 6.34
CA PRO A 77 -21.37 0.97 5.37
C PRO A 77 -20.83 0.84 3.94
N LYS A 78 -21.70 0.44 3.01
CA LYS A 78 -21.34 0.21 1.60
C LYS A 78 -20.55 1.38 0.98
N HIS A 79 -21.07 2.59 1.14
CA HIS A 79 -20.45 3.80 0.59
C HIS A 79 -19.02 4.04 1.12
N ILE A 80 -18.71 3.64 2.36
CA ILE A 80 -17.36 3.76 2.93
C ILE A 80 -16.43 2.76 2.27
N VAL A 81 -16.87 1.51 2.10
CA VAL A 81 -16.08 0.47 1.43
C VAL A 81 -15.78 0.89 -0.01
N GLU A 82 -16.79 1.34 -0.74
CA GLU A 82 -16.66 1.80 -2.13
C GLU A 82 -15.72 3.02 -2.25
N GLN A 83 -15.88 4.02 -1.37
CA GLN A 83 -15.00 5.18 -1.34
C GLN A 83 -13.54 4.78 -1.07
N ARG A 84 -13.33 3.84 -0.15
CA ARG A 84 -11.99 3.33 0.18
C ARG A 84 -11.36 2.59 -1.00
N LEU A 85 -12.11 1.69 -1.65
CA LEU A 85 -11.66 0.99 -2.85
C LEU A 85 -11.27 1.97 -3.97
N GLN A 86 -12.09 2.98 -4.22
CA GLN A 86 -11.79 4.00 -5.22
C GLN A 86 -10.51 4.78 -4.87
N THR A 87 -10.36 5.20 -3.61
CA THR A 87 -9.20 5.96 -3.14
C THR A 87 -7.91 5.15 -3.29
N ILE A 88 -7.92 3.90 -2.85
CA ILE A 88 -6.76 3.01 -2.93
C ILE A 88 -6.39 2.73 -4.38
N THR A 89 -7.38 2.50 -5.24
CA THR A 89 -7.14 2.27 -6.67
C THR A 89 -6.46 3.48 -7.33
N GLN A 90 -6.89 4.70 -6.98
CA GLN A 90 -6.25 5.93 -7.45
C GLN A 90 -4.82 6.08 -6.92
N GLN A 91 -4.58 5.78 -5.63
CA GLN A 91 -3.24 5.83 -5.04
C GLN A 91 -2.30 4.80 -5.68
N PHE A 92 -2.78 3.58 -5.88
CA PHE A 92 -2.05 2.50 -6.53
C PHE A 92 -1.64 2.89 -7.96
N GLN A 93 -2.59 3.39 -8.77
CA GLN A 93 -2.29 3.84 -10.12
C GLN A 93 -1.29 4.99 -10.15
N ARG A 94 -1.41 5.93 -9.20
CA ARG A 94 -0.47 7.04 -9.08
C ARG A 94 0.95 6.54 -8.77
N THR A 95 1.11 5.65 -7.81
CA THR A 95 2.42 5.08 -7.45
C THR A 95 3.03 4.27 -8.60
N ILE A 96 2.21 3.57 -9.41
CA ILE A 96 2.70 2.93 -10.64
C ILE A 96 3.18 3.96 -11.67
N ASN A 97 2.48 5.07 -11.83
CA ASN A 97 2.88 6.11 -12.80
C ASN A 97 4.11 6.91 -12.35
N GLU A 98 4.48 6.84 -11.08
CA GLU A 98 5.67 7.47 -10.50
C GLU A 98 6.93 6.56 -10.60
N LEU A 99 6.78 5.31 -11.06
CA LEU A 99 7.87 4.39 -11.44
C LEU A 99 8.33 4.61 -12.88
#